data_AF-W1YGI7-F1
#
_entry.id   AF-W1YGI7-F1
#
_cell.length_a   1.000
_cell.length_b   1.000
_cell.length_c   1.000
_cell.angle_alpha   90.00
_cell.angle_beta   90.00
_cell.angle_gamma   90.00
#
_symmetry.space_group_name_H-M   'P 1'
#
loop_
_entity.id
_entity.type
_entity.pdbx_description
1 polymer ?
#
loop_
_entity_poly.entity_id
_entity_poly.type
_entity_poly.pdbx_seq_one_letter_code
_entity_poly.pdbx_strand_id
1 'polypeptide(L)'
;LMSVNALEAIRFYVSFACSFAFAERELMEGNAKIIRLIARDEALHLTGTQHMLNLLRSGADDPEMAEIAEECKQECYDLFVQAAQQEKDWADYLFRDGSMIGLNKDILCQYVEY
;
A
#
# COMPACT_ATOMS: atom_id res chain seq x y z
N LEU A 1 -13.48 -0.88 -5.28
CA LEU A 1 -12.72 0.35 -4.90
C LEU A 1 -11.79 0.11 -3.72
N MET A 2 -12.26 -0.45 -2.61
CA MET A 2 -11.39 -0.69 -1.44
C MET A 2 -10.19 -1.61 -1.72
N SER A 3 -10.34 -2.65 -2.54
CA SER A 3 -9.21 -3.51 -2.94
C SER A 3 -8.15 -2.74 -3.73
N VAL A 4 -8.56 -1.80 -4.59
CA VAL A 4 -7.65 -0.89 -5.30
C VAL A 4 -6.98 0.03 -4.30
N ASN A 5 -7.74 0.63 -3.38
CA ASN A 5 -7.17 1.48 -2.33
C ASN A 5 -6.09 0.76 -1.51
N ALA A 6 -6.28 -0.52 -1.17
CA ALA A 6 -5.28 -1.31 -0.46
C ALA A 6 -4.06 -1.70 -1.33
N LEU A 7 -4.27 -1.95 -2.63
CA LEU A 7 -3.19 -2.16 -3.60
C LEU A 7 -2.30 -0.90 -3.67
N GLU A 8 -2.92 0.27 -3.83
CA GLU A 8 -2.22 1.56 -3.92
C GLU A 8 -1.56 1.98 -2.61
N ALA A 9 -2.23 1.77 -1.47
CA ALA A 9 -1.76 2.25 -0.18
C ALA A 9 -0.68 1.36 0.46
N ILE A 10 -0.74 0.04 0.25
CA ILE A 10 0.11 -0.91 0.96
C ILE A 10 1.06 -1.62 0.00
N ARG A 11 0.51 -2.37 -0.97
CA ARG A 11 1.31 -3.35 -1.74
C ARG A 11 2.37 -2.70 -2.61
N PHE A 12 2.02 -1.62 -3.30
CA PHE A 12 3.01 -0.88 -4.08
C PHE A 12 4.08 -0.25 -3.20
N TYR A 13 3.70 0.28 -2.03
CA TYR A 13 4.64 0.93 -1.12
C TYR A 13 5.63 -0.04 -0.48
N VAL A 14 5.24 -1.30 -0.23
CA VAL A 14 6.16 -2.38 0.17
C VAL A 14 7.19 -2.67 -0.92
N SER A 15 6.74 -2.73 -2.17
CA SER A 15 7.63 -2.93 -3.33
C SER A 15 8.58 -1.74 -3.52
N PHE A 16 8.10 -0.50 -3.36
CA PHE A 16 8.90 0.71 -3.47
C PHE A 16 9.99 0.78 -2.40
N ALA A 17 9.65 0.45 -1.14
CA ALA A 17 10.63 0.40 -0.06
C ALA A 17 11.79 -0.54 -0.40
N CYS A 18 11.50 -1.72 -0.95
CA CYS A 18 12.53 -2.67 -1.39
C CYS A 18 13.37 -2.13 -2.55
N SER A 19 12.75 -1.55 -3.58
CA SER A 19 13.46 -0.97 -4.74
C SER A 19 14.36 0.19 -4.34
N PHE A 20 13.91 1.06 -3.44
CA PHE A 20 14.70 2.21 -2.98
C PHE A 20 15.82 1.79 -2.03
N ALA A 21 15.65 0.75 -1.23
CA ALA A 21 16.74 0.20 -0.41
C ALA A 21 17.93 -0.30 -1.26
N PHE A 22 17.67 -0.86 -2.46
CA PHE A 22 18.76 -1.15 -3.41
C PHE A 22 19.44 0.13 -3.92
N ALA A 23 18.65 1.16 -4.23
CA ALA A 23 19.15 2.42 -4.76
C ALA A 23 20.03 3.19 -3.75
N GLU A 24 19.70 3.15 -2.46
CA GLU A 24 20.50 3.76 -1.39
C GLU A 24 21.90 3.13 -1.26
N ARG A 25 22.08 1.95 -1.85
CA ARG A 25 23.36 1.23 -1.92
C ARG A 25 24.05 1.41 -3.27
N GLU A 26 23.62 2.38 -4.08
CA GLU A 26 24.11 2.64 -5.44
C GLU A 26 23.91 1.45 -6.39
N LEU A 27 22.93 0.58 -6.09
CA LEU A 27 22.53 -0.55 -6.92
C LEU A 27 21.24 -0.21 -7.66
N MET A 28 21.13 -0.67 -8.91
CA MET A 28 19.89 -0.58 -9.69
C MET A 28 19.36 0.86 -9.88
N GLU A 29 20.22 1.88 -9.90
CA GLU A 29 19.81 3.30 -9.95
C GLU A 29 18.87 3.64 -11.13
N GLY A 30 19.11 3.03 -12.30
CA GLY A 30 18.24 3.20 -13.47
C GLY A 30 16.82 2.69 -13.21
N ASN A 31 16.70 1.53 -12.55
CA ASN A 31 15.41 0.98 -12.14
C ASN A 31 14.76 1.89 -11.08
N ALA A 32 15.52 2.36 -10.09
CA ALA A 32 15.02 3.25 -9.05
C ALA A 32 14.45 4.57 -9.61
N LYS A 33 15.04 5.12 -10.68
CA LYS A 33 14.51 6.30 -11.38
C LYS A 33 13.13 6.02 -12.01
N ILE A 34 12.93 4.83 -12.58
CA ILE A 34 11.64 4.42 -13.15
C ILE A 34 10.62 4.18 -12.03
N ILE A 35 11.00 3.42 -10.99
CA ILE A 35 10.14 3.15 -9.83
C ILE A 35 9.70 4.45 -9.15
N ARG A 36 10.56 5.48 -9.11
CA ARG A 36 10.17 6.80 -8.59
C ARG A 36 9.06 7.47 -9.40
N LEU A 37 9.05 7.32 -10.72
CA LEU A 37 7.97 7.85 -11.55
C LEU A 37 6.67 7.08 -11.30
N ILE A 38 6.75 5.75 -11.18
CA ILE A 38 5.59 4.90 -10.84
C ILE A 38 5.03 5.28 -9.47
N ALA A 39 5.89 5.39 -8.44
CA ALA A 39 5.46 5.75 -7.09
C ALA A 39 4.78 7.13 -7.03
N ARG A 40 5.20 8.07 -7.87
CA ARG A 40 4.52 9.37 -8.00
C ARG A 40 3.11 9.22 -8.57
N ASP A 41 2.95 8.38 -9.58
CA ASP A 41 1.66 8.17 -10.23
C ASP A 41 0.73 7.36 -9.30
N GLU A 42 1.23 6.35 -8.57
CA GLU A 42 0.42 5.61 -7.58
C GLU A 42 0.00 6.48 -6.39
N ALA A 43 0.78 7.48 -6.00
CA ALA A 43 0.34 8.45 -4.99
C ALA A 43 -0.88 9.27 -5.46
N LEU A 44 -0.97 9.57 -6.77
CA LEU A 44 -2.13 10.22 -7.36
C LEU A 44 -3.33 9.25 -7.44
N HIS A 45 -3.10 7.99 -7.83
CA HIS A 45 -4.14 6.96 -7.87
C HIS A 45 -4.73 6.69 -6.48
N LEU A 46 -3.88 6.63 -5.45
CA LEU A 46 -4.28 6.51 -4.06
C LEU A 46 -5.18 7.68 -3.64
N THR A 47 -4.72 8.91 -3.84
CA THR A 47 -5.47 10.12 -3.47
C THR A 47 -6.80 10.18 -4.22
N GLY A 48 -6.82 9.86 -5.51
CA GLY A 48 -8.03 9.81 -6.32
C GLY A 48 -9.03 8.75 -5.83
N THR A 49 -8.54 7.55 -5.50
CA THR A 49 -9.38 6.47 -4.97
C THR A 49 -9.97 6.83 -3.61
N GLN A 50 -9.17 7.39 -2.70
CA GLN A 50 -9.64 7.87 -1.40
C GLN A 50 -10.66 9.00 -1.54
N HIS A 51 -10.47 9.91 -2.49
CA HIS A 51 -11.44 10.97 -2.76
C HIS A 51 -12.79 10.40 -3.20
N MET A 52 -12.80 9.45 -4.14
CA MET A 52 -14.03 8.76 -4.57
C MET A 52 -14.72 8.06 -3.40
N LEU A 53 -13.96 7.32 -2.57
CA LEU A 53 -14.51 6.63 -1.40
C LEU A 53 -15.12 7.60 -0.39
N ASN A 54 -14.49 8.75 -0.16
CA ASN A 54 -15.01 9.79 0.73
C ASN A 54 -16.31 10.42 0.20
N LEU A 55 -16.43 10.63 -1.10
CA LEU A 55 -17.67 11.11 -1.72
C LEU A 55 -18.79 10.08 -1.55
N LEU A 56 -18.54 8.81 -1.86
CA LEU A 56 -19.51 7.72 -1.65
C LEU A 56 -19.97 7.66 -0.19
N ARG A 57 -19.04 7.67 0.76
CA ARG A 57 -19.34 7.65 2.20
C ARG A 57 -20.13 8.88 2.65
N SER A 58 -19.91 10.04 2.04
CA SER A 58 -20.60 11.27 2.43
C SER A 58 -22.10 11.24 2.10
N GLY A 59 -22.48 10.44 1.09
CA GLY A 59 -23.87 10.34 0.61
C GLY A 59 -24.46 11.64 0.06
N ALA A 60 -23.64 12.65 -0.23
CA ALA A 60 -24.12 13.96 -0.69
C ALA A 60 -24.87 13.86 -2.03
N ASP A 61 -24.38 13.01 -2.94
CA ASP A 61 -24.99 12.77 -4.25
C ASP A 61 -25.89 11.52 -4.26
N ASP A 62 -25.63 10.56 -3.37
CA ASP A 62 -26.34 9.28 -3.26
C ASP A 62 -26.45 8.84 -1.78
N PRO A 63 -27.57 9.11 -1.11
CA PRO A 63 -27.76 8.73 0.30
C PRO A 63 -27.68 7.21 0.56
N GLU A 64 -28.04 6.37 -0.41
CA GLU A 64 -27.97 4.90 -0.28
C GLU A 64 -26.52 4.43 -0.15
N MET A 65 -25.58 5.11 -0.84
CA MET A 65 -24.15 4.83 -0.71
C MET A 65 -23.60 5.12 0.69
N ALA A 66 -24.18 6.05 1.44
CA ALA A 66 -23.78 6.27 2.83
C ALA A 66 -24.20 5.10 3.74
N GLU A 67 -25.37 4.52 3.51
CA GLU A 67 -25.84 3.32 4.22
C GLU A 67 -24.93 2.12 3.90
N ILE A 68 -24.67 1.87 2.61
CA ILE A 68 -23.75 0.81 2.16
C ILE A 68 -22.35 1.01 2.75
N ALA A 69 -21.85 2.25 2.80
CA ALA A 69 -20.53 2.54 3.36
C ALA A 69 -20.43 2.21 4.85
N GLU A 70 -21.51 2.42 5.62
CA GLU A 70 -21.53 2.02 7.04
C GLU A 70 -21.69 0.51 7.19
N GLU A 71 -22.55 -0.14 6.39
CA GLU A 71 -22.73 -1.60 6.39
C GLU A 71 -21.43 -2.35 6.06
N CYS A 72 -20.70 -1.90 5.03
CA CYS A 72 -19.47 -2.53 4.57
C CYS A 72 -18.22 -2.09 5.36
N LYS A 73 -18.34 -1.20 6.34
CA LYS A 73 -17.18 -0.59 7.03
C LYS A 73 -16.24 -1.62 7.65
N GLN A 74 -16.79 -2.64 8.31
CA GLN A 74 -15.98 -3.69 8.92
C GLN A 74 -15.26 -4.53 7.84
N GLU A 75 -15.95 -4.89 6.76
CA GLU A 75 -15.32 -5.61 5.63
C GLU A 75 -14.19 -4.80 5.01
N CYS A 76 -14.36 -3.49 4.89
CA CYS A 76 -13.33 -2.58 4.40
C CYS A 76 -12.10 -2.54 5.33
N TYR A 77 -12.32 -2.52 6.64
CA TYR A 77 -11.25 -2.57 7.64
C TYR A 77 -10.52 -3.92 7.60
N ASP A 78 -11.27 -5.02 7.60
CA ASP A 78 -10.71 -6.38 7.56
C ASP A 78 -9.90 -6.61 6.28
N LEU A 79 -10.32 -6.02 5.16
CA LEU A 79 -9.55 -6.05 3.91
C LEU A 79 -8.18 -5.40 4.07
N PHE A 80 -8.08 -4.26 4.74
CA PHE A 80 -6.80 -3.59 4.99
C PHE A 80 -5.93 -4.39 5.96
N VAL A 81 -6.51 -4.93 7.03
CA VAL A 81 -5.81 -5.82 7.97
C VAL A 81 -5.27 -7.06 7.24
N GLN A 82 -6.07 -7.67 6.37
CA GLN A 82 -5.66 -8.81 5.57
C GLN A 82 -4.55 -8.45 4.58
N ALA A 83 -4.64 -7.32 3.89
CA ALA A 83 -3.59 -6.86 2.99
C ALA A 83 -2.28 -6.61 3.74
N ALA A 84 -2.32 -5.93 4.88
CA ALA A 84 -1.15 -5.72 5.74
C ALA A 84 -0.55 -7.05 6.22
N GLN A 85 -1.38 -8.00 6.67
CA GLN A 85 -0.89 -9.32 7.11
C GLN A 85 -0.23 -10.08 5.96
N GLN A 86 -0.84 -10.07 4.77
CA GLN A 86 -0.27 -10.73 3.59
C GLN A 86 1.08 -10.14 3.19
N GLU A 87 1.25 -8.81 3.28
CA GLU A 87 2.56 -8.18 3.01
C GLU A 87 3.59 -8.48 4.11
N LYS A 88 3.17 -8.67 5.36
CA LYS A 88 4.05 -9.15 6.44
C LYS A 88 4.50 -10.60 6.21
N ASP A 89 3.58 -11.48 5.82
CA ASP A 89 3.89 -12.87 5.45
C ASP A 89 4.80 -12.91 4.20
N TRP A 90 4.59 -11.97 3.27
CA TRP A 90 5.46 -11.80 2.12
C TRP A 90 6.86 -11.32 2.51
N ALA A 91 6.98 -10.40 3.46
CA ALA A 91 8.28 -9.96 3.99
C ALA A 91 9.06 -11.13 4.63
N ASP A 92 8.35 -12.02 5.34
CA ASP A 92 8.92 -13.27 5.86
C ASP A 92 9.53 -14.13 4.74
N TYR A 93 8.77 -14.34 3.67
CA TYR A 93 9.27 -15.07 2.50
C TYR A 93 10.43 -14.35 1.80
N LEU A 94 10.34 -13.03 1.65
CA LEU A 94 11.30 -12.19 0.92
C LEU A 94 12.69 -12.19 1.58
N PHE A 95 12.74 -12.15 2.91
CA PHE A 95 13.98 -12.08 3.69
C PHE A 95 14.47 -13.42 4.24
N ARG A 96 13.85 -14.55 3.84
CA ARG A 96 14.20 -15.89 4.36
C ARG A 96 15.67 -16.27 4.17
N ASP A 97 16.31 -15.76 3.11
CA ASP A 97 17.68 -16.08 2.72
C ASP A 97 18.68 -14.99 3.14
N GLY A 98 18.23 -13.97 3.87
CA GLY A 98 19.07 -12.88 4.38
C GLY A 98 18.43 -11.51 4.24
N SER A 99 18.95 -10.55 5.00
CA SER A 99 18.50 -9.15 5.01
C SER A 99 19.36 -8.25 4.12
N MET A 100 18.81 -7.08 3.77
CA MET A 100 19.56 -6.01 3.14
C MET A 100 20.07 -5.03 4.21
N ILE A 101 21.27 -4.48 4.05
CA ILE A 101 21.72 -3.33 4.85
C ILE A 101 20.71 -2.20 4.65
N GLY A 102 20.13 -1.72 5.75
CA GLY A 102 19.10 -0.68 5.75
C GLY A 102 17.66 -1.19 5.68
N LEU A 103 17.42 -2.46 5.31
CA LEU A 103 16.08 -3.04 5.22
C LEU A 103 16.09 -4.53 5.56
N ASN A 104 15.36 -4.90 6.62
CA ASN A 104 15.12 -6.28 7.01
C ASN A 104 13.61 -6.53 7.18
N LYS A 105 13.24 -7.77 7.47
CA LYS A 105 11.85 -8.16 7.73
C LYS A 105 11.18 -7.24 8.75
N ASP A 106 11.80 -7.04 9.92
CA ASP A 106 11.16 -6.32 11.03
C ASP A 106 10.91 -4.84 10.66
N ILE A 107 11.87 -4.20 10.00
CA ILE A 107 11.72 -2.82 9.50
C ILE A 107 10.60 -2.73 8.46
N LEU A 108 10.54 -3.69 7.51
CA LEU A 108 9.49 -3.68 6.49
C LEU A 108 8.11 -3.95 7.09
N CYS A 109 8.00 -4.84 8.09
CA CYS A 109 6.75 -5.07 8.81
C CYS A 109 6.30 -3.84 9.60
N GLN A 110 7.22 -3.14 10.28
CA GLN A 110 6.90 -1.87 10.97
C GLN A 110 6.43 -0.81 9.97
N TYR A 111 7.04 -0.75 8.79
CA TYR A 111 6.63 0.15 7.72
C TYR A 111 5.22 -0.17 7.18
N VAL A 112 4.83 -1.45 7.10
CA VAL A 112 3.47 -1.86 6.71
C VAL A 112 2.41 -1.46 7.75
N GLU A 113 2.78 -1.39 9.03
CA GLU A 113 1.86 -1.06 10.12
C GLU A 113 1.66 0.45 10.34
N TYR A 114 2.60 1.27 9.89
CA TYR A 114 2.54 2.74 9.95
C TYR A 114 1.61 3.33 8.89
#